data_AF-A0A257RIC0-F1
#
_entry.id   AF-A0A257RIC0-F1
#
_cell.length_a   1.000
_cell.length_b   1.000
_cell.length_c   1.000
_cell.angle_alpha   90.00
_cell.angle_beta   90.00
_cell.angle_gamma   90.00
#
_symmetry.space_group_name_H-M   'P 1'
#
loop_
_entity.id
_entity.type
_entity.pdbx_description
1 polymer ?
#
loop_
_entity_poly.entity_id
_entity_poly.type
_entity_poly.pdbx_seq_one_letter_code
_entity_poly.pdbx_strand_id
1 'polypeptide(L)'
;MEPAGQLSDERPSDEELAALALAADPDAPLAADAVAWLGAPMGLLPGWYMGATSGHSASRGRRIVTLALAAGLVGGCALGLCVTSGWVQLA
;
A
#
# COMPACT_ATOMS: atom_id res chain seq x y z
N MET A 1 19.07 27.40 13.93
CA MET A 1 18.24 26.88 15.02
C MET A 1 16.81 27.26 14.68
N GLU A 2 16.21 26.42 13.84
CA GLU A 2 14.85 26.59 13.34
C GLU A 2 13.86 26.26 14.48
N PRO A 3 12.83 27.07 14.74
CA PRO A 3 11.90 26.76 15.81
C PRO A 3 11.09 25.53 15.41
N ALA A 4 11.27 24.44 16.17
CA ALA A 4 10.40 23.27 16.11
C ALA A 4 8.95 23.75 16.21
N GLY A 5 8.18 23.54 15.13
CA GLY A 5 6.80 23.95 15.04
C GLY A 5 6.02 23.48 16.26
N GLN A 6 5.29 24.41 16.87
CA GLN A 6 4.30 24.11 17.89
C GLN A 6 3.33 23.08 17.31
N LEU A 7 3.43 21.83 17.77
CA LEU A 7 2.37 20.84 17.60
C LEU A 7 1.24 21.31 18.50
N SER A 8 0.32 22.09 17.94
CA SER A 8 -0.92 22.51 18.60
C SER A 8 -1.61 21.28 19.19
N ASP A 9 -1.92 21.32 20.48
CA ASP A 9 -2.63 20.26 21.24
C ASP A 9 -4.11 20.11 20.83
N GLU A 10 -4.48 20.65 19.67
CA GLU A 10 -5.81 20.61 19.10
C GLU A 10 -5.84 19.48 18.07
N ARG A 11 -6.55 18.39 18.40
CA ARG A 11 -6.74 17.27 17.48
C ARG A 11 -7.42 17.80 16.21
N PRO A 12 -6.81 17.65 15.02
CA PRO A 12 -7.43 18.07 13.77
C PRO A 12 -8.80 17.41 13.62
N SER A 13 -9.76 18.16 13.08
CA SER A 13 -11.07 17.61 12.73
C SER A 13 -10.96 16.62 11.57
N ASP A 14 -11.95 15.73 11.43
CA ASP A 14 -11.98 14.74 10.34
C ASP A 14 -11.96 15.40 8.96
N GLU A 15 -12.60 16.56 8.81
CA GLU A 15 -12.61 17.34 7.55
C GLU A 15 -11.22 17.89 7.22
N GLU A 16 -10.50 18.40 8.22
CA GLU A 16 -9.12 18.88 8.05
C GLU A 16 -8.17 17.72 7.71
N LEU A 17 -8.31 16.57 8.36
CA LEU A 17 -7.55 15.36 8.03
C LEU A 17 -7.82 14.89 6.61
N ALA A 18 -9.09 14.88 6.19
CA ALA A 18 -9.47 14.51 4.83
C ALA A 18 -8.89 15.48 3.80
N ALA A 19 -8.93 16.78 4.07
CA ALA A 19 -8.34 17.80 3.21
C ALA A 19 -6.82 17.62 3.07
N LEU A 20 -6.11 17.35 4.17
CA LEU A 20 -4.66 17.07 4.17
C LEU A 20 -4.33 15.79 3.38
N ALA A 21 -5.09 14.72 3.57
CA ALA A 21 -4.89 13.47 2.86
C ALA A 21 -5.09 13.62 1.35
N LEU A 22 -6.08 14.43 0.94
CA LEU A 22 -6.43 14.64 -0.47
C LEU A 22 -5.48 15.63 -1.15
N ALA A 23 -4.87 16.55 -0.39
CA ALA A 23 -3.86 17.48 -0.89
C ALA A 23 -2.47 16.85 -1.04
N ALA A 24 -2.22 15.68 -0.45
CA ALA A 24 -0.93 15.01 -0.53
C ALA A 24 -0.67 14.47 -1.94
N ASP A 25 0.47 14.84 -2.53
CA ASP A 25 0.94 14.33 -3.81
C ASP A 25 1.55 12.93 -3.63
N PRO A 26 0.97 11.86 -4.22
CA PRO A 26 1.49 10.51 -4.09
C PRO A 26 2.81 10.29 -4.84
N ASP A 27 3.14 11.15 -5.80
CA ASP A 27 4.34 11.05 -6.63
C ASP A 27 5.47 11.97 -6.14
N ALA A 28 5.27 12.65 -5.00
CA ALA A 28 6.29 13.50 -4.40
C ALA A 28 7.58 12.71 -4.10
N PRO A 29 8.77 13.26 -4.41
CA PRO A 29 10.02 12.55 -4.21
C PRO A 29 10.27 12.31 -2.71
N LEU A 30 10.67 11.07 -2.38
CA LEU A 30 11.09 10.73 -1.02
C LEU A 30 12.42 11.41 -0.68
N ALA A 31 12.59 11.81 0.59
CA ALA A 31 13.85 12.30 1.10
C ALA A 31 14.97 11.25 0.92
N ALA A 32 16.18 11.68 0.59
CA ALA A 32 17.30 10.78 0.29
C ALA A 32 17.75 9.95 1.52
N ASP A 33 17.43 10.42 2.72
CA ASP A 33 17.67 9.76 4.01
C ASP A 33 16.41 9.10 4.58
N ALA A 34 15.33 8.97 3.80
CA ALA A 34 14.14 8.27 4.22
C ALA A 34 14.47 6.82 4.61
N VAL A 35 14.32 6.51 5.89
CA VAL A 35 14.49 5.15 6.40
C VAL A 35 13.18 4.39 6.22
N ALA A 36 13.25 3.21 5.62
CA ALA A 36 12.08 2.35 5.48
C ALA A 36 11.51 2.01 6.86
N TRP A 37 10.20 2.20 7.03
CA TRP A 37 9.51 1.71 8.21
C TRP A 37 9.35 0.19 8.12
N LEU A 38 10.09 -0.54 8.96
CA LEU A 38 10.10 -2.01 8.98
C LEU A 38 9.15 -2.60 10.03
N GLY A 39 8.21 -1.79 10.53
CA GLY A 39 7.35 -2.13 11.66
C GLY A 39 8.05 -1.85 13.00
N ALA A 40 7.25 -1.62 14.04
CA ALA A 40 7.78 -1.53 15.39
C ALA A 40 8.24 -2.93 15.84
N PRO A 41 9.47 -3.13 16.34
CA PRO A 41 9.97 -4.46 16.69
C PRO A 41 9.11 -5.17 17.74
N MET A 42 8.39 -4.43 18.59
CA MET A 42 7.51 -5.02 19.60
C MET A 42 6.36 -4.02 19.82
N GLY A 43 5.20 -4.24 19.20
CA GLY A 43 4.10 -3.27 19.18
C GLY A 43 3.05 -3.52 20.27
N LEU A 44 2.57 -2.44 20.91
CA LEU A 44 1.41 -2.34 21.80
C LEU A 44 0.07 -2.84 21.21
N LEU A 45 0.07 -3.37 19.98
CA LEU A 45 -1.09 -3.82 19.23
C LEU A 45 -0.84 -5.22 18.68
N PRO A 46 -1.86 -6.10 18.67
CA PRO A 46 -1.70 -7.45 18.14
C PRO A 46 -1.26 -7.45 16.67
N GLY A 47 -0.53 -8.49 16.25
CA GLY A 47 -0.06 -8.63 14.86
C GLY A 47 -1.16 -8.70 13.79
N TRP A 48 -2.44 -8.82 14.18
CA TRP A 48 -3.58 -8.71 13.25
C TRP A 48 -3.96 -7.25 12.94
N TYR A 49 -3.59 -6.30 13.79
CA TYR A 49 -3.96 -4.89 13.65
C TYR A 49 -3.04 -4.16 12.66
N MET A 50 -1.76 -4.55 12.63
CA MET A 50 -0.82 -4.06 11.65
C MET A 50 0.09 -5.24 11.28
N GLY A 51 -0.25 -5.92 10.18
CA GLY A 51 0.50 -7.07 9.70
C GLY A 51 1.97 -6.70 9.50
N ALA A 52 2.88 -7.60 9.88
CA ALA A 52 4.32 -7.37 9.77
C ALA A 52 4.67 -6.88 8.35
N THR A 53 5.34 -5.74 8.26
CA THR A 53 5.84 -5.21 6.99
C THR A 53 7.04 -6.06 6.58
N SER A 54 6.75 -7.18 5.94
CA SER A 54 7.78 -8.06 5.40
C SER A 54 8.48 -7.37 4.24
N GLY A 55 9.71 -6.91 4.46
CA GLY A 55 10.61 -6.49 3.41
C GLY A 55 10.94 -7.69 2.53
N HIS A 56 10.26 -7.82 1.39
CA HIS A 56 10.49 -8.93 0.48
C HIS A 56 11.49 -8.52 -0.60
N SER A 57 12.67 -9.13 -0.62
CA SER A 57 13.56 -9.05 -1.77
C SER A 57 12.86 -9.66 -2.99
N ALA A 58 12.73 -8.89 -4.07
CA ALA A 58 12.14 -9.35 -5.32
C ALA A 58 13.08 -10.35 -6.01
N SER A 59 12.92 -11.64 -5.69
CA SER A 59 13.63 -12.71 -6.38
C SER A 59 13.18 -12.78 -7.85
N ARG A 60 14.09 -13.18 -8.75
CA ARG A 60 13.81 -13.28 -10.19
C ARG A 60 12.63 -14.20 -10.49
N GLY A 61 12.49 -15.28 -9.73
CA GLY A 61 11.34 -16.20 -9.81
C GLY A 61 10.02 -15.53 -9.42
N ARG A 62 10.00 -14.74 -8.34
CA ARG A 62 8.80 -14.03 -7.90
C ARG A 62 8.34 -13.00 -8.94
N ARG A 63 9.29 -12.31 -9.57
CA ARG A 63 8.97 -11.38 -10.67
C ARG A 63 8.29 -12.09 -11.85
N ILE A 64 8.75 -13.28 -12.23
CA ILE A 64 8.14 -14.06 -13.31
C ILE A 64 6.71 -14.47 -12.92
N VAL A 65 6.50 -14.97 -11.70
CA VAL A 65 5.16 -15.37 -11.21
C VAL A 65 4.21 -14.17 -11.16
N THR A 66 4.66 -13.01 -10.65
CA THR A 66 3.84 -11.79 -10.60
C THR A 66 3.46 -11.32 -12.01
N LEU A 67 4.38 -11.34 -12.96
CA LEU A 67 4.09 -10.97 -14.35
C LEU A 67 3.11 -11.94 -15.01
N ALA A 68 3.26 -13.24 -14.78
CA ALA A 68 2.34 -14.25 -15.29
C ALA A 68 0.92 -14.05 -14.73
N LEU A 69 0.81 -13.76 -13.43
CA LEU A 69 -0.48 -13.48 -12.79
C LEU A 69 -1.13 -12.20 -13.33
N ALA A 70 -0.36 -11.12 -13.45
CA ALA A 70 -0.84 -9.86 -14.02
C ALA A 70 -1.30 -10.03 -15.47
N ALA A 71 -0.52 -10.74 -16.29
CA ALA A 71 -0.89 -11.03 -17.68
C ALA A 71 -2.13 -11.92 -17.76
N GLY A 72 -2.28 -12.90 -16.88
CA GLY A 72 -3.48 -13.75 -16.81
C GLY A 72 -4.73 -12.95 -16.44
N LEU A 73 -4.64 -12.04 -15.48
CA LEU A 73 -5.75 -11.18 -15.09
C LEU A 73 -6.14 -10.21 -16.22
N VAL A 74 -5.15 -9.53 -16.82
CA VAL A 74 -5.37 -8.62 -17.94
C VAL A 74 -5.96 -9.36 -19.14
N GLY A 75 -5.40 -10.53 -19.48
CA GLY A 75 -5.93 -11.38 -20.54
C GLY A 75 -7.35 -11.85 -20.26
N GLY A 76 -7.64 -12.27 -19.03
CA GLY A 76 -8.99 -12.65 -18.59
C GLY A 76 -9.99 -11.51 -18.75
N CYS A 77 -9.63 -10.30 -18.35
CA CYS A 77 -10.51 -9.15 -18.50
C CYS A 77 -10.64 -8.71 -19.96
N ALA A 78 -9.57 -8.79 -20.77
CA ALA A 78 -9.62 -8.49 -22.21
C ALA A 78 -10.49 -9.48 -23.00
N LEU A 79 -10.49 -10.75 -22.59
CA LEU A 79 -11.34 -11.80 -23.17
C LEU A 79 -12.78 -11.76 -22.62
N GLY A 80 -13.10 -10.86 -21.69
CA GLY A 80 -14.42 -10.79 -21.07
C GLY A 80 -14.74 -11.96 -20.13
N LEU A 81 -13.72 -12.66 -19.60
CA LEU A 81 -13.84 -13.72 -18.59
C LEU A 81 -13.99 -13.16 -17.17
N CYS A 82 -13.70 -11.87 -16.96
CA CYS A 82 -13.97 -11.14 -15.72
C CYS A 82 -15.48 -10.83 -15.62
N VAL A 83 -16.32 -11.85 -15.44
CA VAL A 83 -17.77 -11.68 -15.25
C VAL A 83 -18.15 -12.13 -13.85
N THR A 84 -18.74 -11.19 -13.14
CA THR A 84 -19.30 -11.26 -11.78
C THR A 84 -20.45 -12.27 -11.59
N SER A 85 -20.68 -13.17 -12.56
CA SER A 85 -21.59 -14.30 -12.45
C SER A 85 -20.74 -15.56 -12.58
N GLY A 86 -20.57 -16.27 -11.47
CA GLY A 86 -19.79 -17.51 -11.43
C GLY A 86 -20.26 -18.55 -12.45
N TRP A 87 -19.40 -19.56 -12.62
CA TRP A 87 -19.48 -20.71 -13.54
C TRP A 87 -18.62 -20.58 -14.80
N VAL A 88 -17.32 -20.85 -14.62
CA VAL A 88 -16.48 -21.39 -15.69
C VAL A 88 -16.81 -22.88 -15.80
N GLN A 89 -17.71 -23.26 -16.70
CA GLN A 89 -17.95 -24.67 -17.03
C GLN A 89 -16.94 -25.08 -18.10
N LEU A 90 -15.93 -25.86 -17.72
CA LEU A 90 -15.11 -26.61 -18.67
C LEU A 90 -15.94 -27.85 -19.07
N ALA A 91 -16.53 -27.82 -20.27
CA ALA A 91 -17.14 -28.99 -20.91
C ALA A 91 -16.11 -29.69 -21.80
#